data_AF-A0A846N870-F1
#
_entry.id   AF-A0A846N870-F1
#
_cell.length_a   1.000
_cell.length_b   1.000
_cell.length_c   1.000
_cell.angle_alpha   90.00
_cell.angle_beta   90.00
_cell.angle_gamma   90.00
#
_symmetry.space_group_name_H-M   'P 1'
#
loop_
_entity.id
_entity.type
_entity.pdbx_description
1 polymer ?
#
loop_
_entity_poly.entity_id
_entity_poly.type
_entity_poly.pdbx_seq_one_letter_code
_entity_poly.pdbx_strand_id
1 'polypeptide(L)'
;SKYLLFDGGSIWQLMHALRGFKNILVDVVRGRKELVILIDKISDYHMQRLAPILEMDIDGVLFNDDWGTQRRLMIRLEQWRRYFKPAYRRL
;
A
#
# COMPACT_ATOMS: atom_id res chain seq x y z
N SER A 1 2.72 -24.43 -17.61
CA SER A 1 3.48 -24.03 -16.41
C SER A 1 2.51 -23.58 -15.34
N LYS A 2 2.74 -23.90 -14.05
CA LYS A 2 1.99 -23.35 -12.92
C LYS A 2 2.91 -22.36 -12.21
N TYR A 3 2.42 -21.17 -11.89
CA TYR A 3 3.17 -20.17 -11.10
C TYR A 3 2.66 -20.19 -9.66
N LEU A 4 3.57 -20.15 -8.69
CA LEU A 4 3.30 -19.97 -7.28
C LEU A 4 3.58 -18.51 -6.90
N LEU A 5 2.52 -17.75 -6.69
CA LEU A 5 2.61 -16.35 -6.28
C LEU A 5 2.21 -16.20 -4.81
N PHE A 6 2.96 -15.38 -4.07
CA PHE A 6 2.62 -15.01 -2.70
C PHE A 6 1.98 -13.62 -2.65
N ASP A 7 1.01 -13.42 -1.76
CA ASP A 7 0.43 -12.09 -1.53
C ASP A 7 1.42 -11.19 -0.76
N GLY A 8 1.87 -10.11 -1.37
CA GLY A 8 2.69 -9.09 -0.69
C GLY A 8 1.88 -8.18 0.22
N GLY A 9 0.55 -8.14 0.04
CA GLY A 9 -0.39 -7.33 0.78
C GLY A 9 -0.69 -5.99 0.09
N SER A 10 -1.22 -5.06 0.89
CA SER A 10 -1.87 -3.84 0.46
C SER A 10 -1.52 -2.69 1.41
N ILE A 11 -1.04 -1.57 0.86
CA ILE A 11 -0.80 -0.35 1.65
C ILE A 11 -2.14 0.33 1.92
N TRP A 12 -2.94 0.58 0.89
CA TRP A 12 -4.15 1.38 1.01
C TRP A 12 -5.24 0.68 1.83
N GLN A 13 -5.46 -0.62 1.61
CA GLN A 13 -6.45 -1.38 2.39
C GLN A 13 -6.09 -1.45 3.86
N LEU A 14 -4.81 -1.72 4.18
CA LEU A 14 -4.37 -1.75 5.57
C LEU A 14 -4.46 -0.37 6.22
N MET A 15 -4.13 0.70 5.50
CA MET A 15 -4.28 2.07 6.00
C MET A 15 -5.72 2.41 6.37
N HIS A 16 -6.67 2.14 5.47
CA HIS A 16 -8.07 2.49 5.75
C HIS A 16 -8.72 1.52 6.74
N ALA A 17 -8.22 0.29 6.89
CA ALA A 17 -8.60 -0.62 7.97
C ALA A 17 -8.14 -0.09 9.34
N LEU A 18 -6.89 0.41 9.44
CA LEU A 18 -6.33 0.91 10.71
C LEU A 18 -6.83 2.31 11.08
N ARG A 19 -6.91 3.23 10.11
CA ARG A 19 -7.24 4.64 10.36
C ARG A 19 -8.75 4.93 10.23
N GLY A 20 -9.48 4.05 9.56
CA GLY A 20 -10.83 4.28 9.07
C GLY A 20 -10.82 5.06 7.74
N PHE A 21 -11.65 4.61 6.80
CA PHE A 21 -11.70 5.13 5.43
C PHE A 21 -11.88 6.65 5.32
N LYS A 22 -12.87 7.21 6.02
CA LYS A 22 -13.11 8.66 6.03
C LYS A 22 -11.91 9.44 6.59
N ASN A 23 -11.33 8.95 7.68
CA ASN A 23 -10.24 9.64 8.35
C ASN A 23 -8.99 9.67 7.48
N ILE A 24 -8.64 8.56 6.82
CA ILE A 24 -7.45 8.54 5.98
C ILE A 24 -7.57 9.46 4.76
N LEU A 25 -8.78 9.58 4.19
CA LEU A 25 -9.04 10.55 3.12
C LEU A 25 -8.86 12.01 3.60
N VAL A 26 -9.35 12.34 4.80
CA VAL A 26 -9.12 13.66 5.42
C VAL A 26 -7.62 13.90 5.62
N ASP A 27 -6.86 12.87 5.95
CA ASP A 27 -5.42 12.98 6.23
C ASP A 27 -4.61 13.29 4.98
N VAL A 28 -5.00 12.67 3.86
CA VAL A 28 -4.47 12.97 2.52
C VAL A 28 -4.77 14.41 2.11
N VAL A 29 -6.01 14.87 2.31
CA VAL A 29 -6.41 16.25 1.98
C VAL A 29 -5.69 17.27 2.84
N ARG A 30 -5.54 17.00 4.14
CA ARG A 30 -4.87 17.89 5.10
C ARG A 30 -3.34 17.80 5.06
N GLY A 31 -2.77 16.84 4.31
CA GLY A 31 -1.33 16.62 4.24
C GLY A 31 -0.69 16.37 5.61
N ARG A 32 -1.38 15.61 6.47
CA ARG A 32 -0.92 15.35 7.85
C ARG A 32 0.40 14.59 7.86
N LYS A 33 1.34 14.96 8.75
CA LYS A 33 2.62 14.24 8.90
C LYS A 33 2.42 12.77 9.28
N GLU A 34 1.35 12.48 10.03
CA GLU A 34 0.96 11.13 10.47
C GLU A 34 0.59 10.22 9.29
N LEU A 35 0.16 10.78 8.16
CA LEU A 35 -0.09 10.02 6.93
C LEU A 35 1.19 9.34 6.45
N VAL A 36 2.29 10.10 6.36
CA VAL A 36 3.59 9.59 5.89
C VAL A 36 4.13 8.56 6.88
N ILE A 37 4.06 8.86 8.19
CA ILE A 37 4.48 7.91 9.23
C ILE A 37 3.70 6.59 9.12
N LEU A 38 2.39 6.64 8.85
CA LEU A 38 1.58 5.43 8.71
C LEU A 38 1.96 4.63 7.45
N ILE A 39 2.16 5.31 6.32
CA ILE A 39 2.60 4.71 5.06
C ILE A 39 3.95 4.01 5.25
N ASP A 40 4.90 4.68 5.90
CA ASP A 40 6.25 4.14 6.13
C ASP A 40 6.19 2.89 7.03
N LYS A 41 5.44 2.95 8.14
CA LYS A 41 5.28 1.80 9.04
C LYS A 41 4.64 0.59 8.37
N ILE A 42 3.65 0.82 7.51
CA ILE A 42 2.99 -0.26 6.77
C ILE A 42 3.95 -0.85 5.73
N SER A 43 4.71 0.01 5.03
CA SER A 43 5.72 -0.44 4.08
C SER A 43 6.81 -1.27 4.77
N ASP A 44 7.30 -0.83 5.93
CA ASP A 44 8.24 -1.58 6.77
C ASP A 44 7.68 -2.94 7.16
N TYR A 45 6.42 -2.97 7.61
CA TYR A 45 5.73 -4.21 7.99
C TYR A 45 5.64 -5.19 6.81
N HIS A 46 5.29 -4.72 5.61
CA HIS A 46 5.27 -5.57 4.42
C HIS A 46 6.65 -6.14 4.08
N MET A 47 7.70 -5.32 4.11
CA MET A 47 9.07 -5.78 3.84
C MET A 47 9.54 -6.81 4.87
N GLN A 48 9.27 -6.59 6.15
CA GLN A 48 9.61 -7.54 7.20
C GLN A 48 8.86 -8.86 7.05
N ARG A 49 7.57 -8.80 6.68
CA ARG A 49 6.77 -9.99 6.41
C ARG A 49 7.34 -10.78 5.23
N LEU A 50 7.78 -10.10 4.18
CA LEU A 50 8.31 -10.72 2.96
C LEU A 50 9.66 -11.39 3.12
N ALA A 51 10.49 -10.96 4.08
CA ALA A 51 11.83 -11.51 4.28
C ALA A 51 11.87 -13.06 4.31
N PRO A 52 11.10 -13.78 5.15
CA PRO A 52 11.08 -15.25 5.14
C PRO A 52 10.41 -15.87 3.90
N ILE A 53 9.53 -15.14 3.23
CA ILE A 53 8.81 -15.64 2.04
C ILE A 53 9.73 -15.64 0.83
N LEU A 54 10.62 -14.66 0.72
CA LEU A 54 11.59 -14.57 -0.37
C LEU A 54 12.66 -15.67 -0.31
N GLU A 55 12.79 -16.35 0.82
CA GLU A 55 13.63 -17.56 0.98
C GLU A 55 12.93 -18.84 0.51
N MET A 56 11.66 -18.78 0.13
CA MET A 56 10.89 -19.93 -0.37
C MET A 56 11.01 -20.04 -1.90
N ASP A 57 10.75 -21.23 -2.44
CA ASP A 57 10.68 -21.49 -3.88
C ASP A 57 9.36 -20.96 -4.47
N ILE A 58 9.26 -19.64 -4.62
CA ILE A 58 8.12 -18.93 -5.21
C ILE A 58 8.49 -18.26 -6.53
N ASP A 59 7.54 -18.17 -7.45
CA ASP A 59 7.74 -17.51 -8.75
C ASP A 59 7.59 -15.99 -8.68
N GLY A 60 6.97 -15.47 -7.62
CA GLY A 60 6.82 -14.04 -7.45
C GLY A 60 5.94 -13.62 -6.28
N VAL A 61 5.92 -12.31 -6.04
CA VAL A 61 5.08 -11.65 -5.04
C VAL A 61 4.11 -10.70 -5.75
N LEU A 62 2.85 -10.74 -5.35
CA LEU A 62 1.78 -9.93 -5.91
C LEU A 62 1.29 -8.94 -4.85
N PHE A 63 1.40 -7.64 -5.13
CA PHE A 63 0.80 -6.60 -4.30
C PHE A 63 -0.51 -6.15 -4.90
N ASN A 64 -1.54 -6.08 -4.06
CA ASN A 64 -2.88 -5.72 -4.50
C ASN A 64 -3.32 -4.46 -3.77
N ASP A 65 -3.68 -3.43 -4.53
CA ASP A 65 -4.31 -2.26 -3.95
C ASP A 65 -5.42 -1.74 -4.83
N ASP A 66 -6.60 -1.60 -4.24
CA ASP A 66 -7.76 -1.05 -4.93
C ASP A 66 -7.86 0.45 -4.67
N TRP A 67 -7.42 1.22 -5.65
CA TRP A 67 -7.58 2.67 -5.69
C TRP A 67 -8.77 3.13 -6.54
N GLY A 68 -9.41 2.19 -7.25
CA GLY A 68 -10.36 2.47 -8.30
C GLY A 68 -11.70 2.91 -7.74
N THR A 69 -12.24 3.96 -8.33
CA THR A 69 -13.69 4.14 -8.42
C THR A 69 -14.10 3.90 -9.87
N GLN A 70 -15.40 3.88 -10.16
CA GLN A 70 -15.94 3.68 -11.50
C GLN A 70 -15.34 4.60 -12.59
N ARG A 71 -14.78 5.77 -12.22
CA ARG A 71 -14.27 6.76 -13.19
C ARG A 71 -12.88 7.30 -12.90
N ARG A 72 -12.36 7.17 -11.67
CA ARG A 72 -11.10 7.81 -11.24
C ARG A 72 -10.59 7.24 -9.91
N LEU A 73 -9.41 7.69 -9.48
CA LEU A 73 -8.90 7.43 -8.13
C LEU A 73 -9.79 8.05 -7.03
N MET A 74 -9.74 7.46 -5.83
CA MET A 74 -10.40 8.01 -4.63
C MET A 74 -9.82 9.34 -4.14
N ILE A 75 -8.56 9.63 -4.49
CA ILE A 75 -7.84 10.87 -4.17
C ILE A 75 -7.31 11.51 -5.46
N ARG A 76 -6.80 12.74 -5.39
CA ARG A 76 -6.20 13.38 -6.58
C ARG A 76 -4.93 12.63 -6.98
N LEU A 77 -4.70 12.48 -8.29
CA LEU A 77 -3.52 11.80 -8.84
C LEU A 77 -2.20 12.40 -8.33
N GLU A 78 -2.16 13.73 -8.15
CA GLU A 78 -1.01 14.44 -7.58
C GLU A 78 -0.71 14.01 -6.14
N GLN A 79 -1.75 13.80 -5.32
CA GLN A 79 -1.61 13.32 -3.94
C GLN A 79 -1.17 11.86 -3.92
N TRP A 80 -1.71 11.03 -4.81
CA TRP A 80 -1.29 9.64 -4.96
C TRP A 80 0.20 9.55 -5.33
N ARG A 81 0.64 10.34 -6.32
CA ARG A 81 2.04 10.40 -6.75
C ARG A 81 2.96 10.91 -5.64
N ARG A 82 2.49 11.82 -4.80
CA ARG A 82 3.26 12.39 -3.69
C ARG A 82 3.44 11.40 -2.54
N TYR A 83 2.36 10.76 -2.10
CA TYR A 83 2.38 9.98 -0.86
C TYR A 83 2.57 8.47 -1.09
N PHE A 84 1.93 7.90 -2.10
CA PHE A 84 1.81 6.44 -2.24
C PHE A 84 2.77 5.86 -3.27
N LYS A 85 3.01 6.56 -4.38
CA LYS A 85 3.99 6.11 -5.40
C LYS A 85 5.38 5.79 -4.82
N PRO A 86 5.96 6.59 -3.89
CA PRO A 86 7.24 6.26 -3.29
C PRO A 86 7.20 4.97 -2.47
N ALA A 87 6.10 4.73 -1.75
CA ALA A 87 5.92 3.53 -0.93
C ALA A 87 5.81 2.27 -1.81
N TYR A 88 5.04 2.31 -2.89
CA TYR A 88 4.97 1.19 -3.85
C TYR A 88 6.28 0.91 -4.58
N ARG A 89 7.15 1.91 -4.75
CA ARG A 89 8.48 1.70 -5.34
C ARG A 89 9.43 0.98 -4.37
N ARG A 90 9.16 1.06 -3.07
CA ARG A 90 9.98 0.46 -2.03
C ARG A 90 9.67 -1.02 -1.82
N LEU A 91 8.41 -1.40 -2.02
CA LEU A 91 7.94 -2.78 -2.08
C LEU A 91 8.40 -3.46 -3.38
#